data_AF-A0A0S7XZ90-F1
#
_entry.id   AF-A0A0S7XZ90-F1
#
_cell.length_a   1.000
_cell.length_b   1.000
_cell.length_c   1.000
_cell.angle_alpha   90.00
_cell.angle_beta   90.00
_cell.angle_gamma   90.00
#
_symmetry.space_group_name_H-M   'P 1'
#
loop_
_entity.id
_entity.type
_entity.pdbx_description
1 polymer ?
#
loop_
_entity_poly.entity_id
_entity_poly.type
_entity_poly.pdbx_seq_one_letter_code
_entity_poly.pdbx_strand_id
1 'polypeptide(L)'
;MTYIKKIRFRYSPSLTFTNYMYAYELDGDASNNGDNTYSVTLQNQYGHEYNGEAIKNEDGTLDVSVQDYNDESYSGTATSNNDNTYDLDLENDSSGGEATGTLEIDN
;
A
#
# COMPACT_ATOMS: atom_id res chain seq x y z
N MET A 1 -48.03 46.90 -7.09
CA MET A 1 -48.09 45.47 -7.49
C MET A 1 -46.68 45.04 -7.81
N THR A 2 -46.03 44.25 -6.95
CA THR A 2 -44.61 43.91 -7.09
C THR A 2 -44.47 42.39 -7.19
N TYR A 3 -43.96 41.91 -8.32
CA TYR A 3 -43.70 40.48 -8.56
C TYR A 3 -42.32 40.11 -8.03
N ILE A 4 -42.24 39.10 -7.16
CA ILE A 4 -40.97 38.51 -6.72
C ILE A 4 -40.75 37.22 -7.53
N LYS A 5 -39.72 37.24 -8.39
CA LYS A 5 -39.29 36.12 -9.23
C LYS A 5 -38.46 35.15 -8.37
N LYS A 6 -39.00 33.96 -8.09
CA LYS A 6 -38.31 32.92 -7.30
C LYS A 6 -37.26 32.23 -8.20
N ILE A 7 -35.99 32.56 -8.01
CA ILE A 7 -34.86 31.88 -8.66
C ILE A 7 -34.64 30.55 -7.93
N ARG A 8 -34.74 29.42 -8.64
CA ARG A 8 -34.28 28.12 -8.12
C ARG A 8 -32.87 27.88 -8.65
N PHE A 9 -31.89 27.93 -7.76
CA PHE A 9 -30.57 27.38 -8.05
C PHE A 9 -30.68 25.86 -8.09
N ARG A 10 -30.39 25.26 -9.24
CA ARG A 10 -30.12 23.82 -9.32
C ARG A 10 -28.69 23.63 -8.81
N TYR A 11 -28.55 23.07 -7.62
CA TYR A 11 -27.28 22.49 -7.20
C TYR A 11 -27.05 21.27 -8.10
N SER A 12 -26.08 21.37 -9.00
CA SER A 12 -25.47 20.19 -9.59
C SER A 12 -24.39 19.74 -8.61
N PRO A 13 -24.53 18.62 -7.89
CA PRO A 13 -23.37 18.07 -7.20
C PRO A 13 -22.39 17.63 -8.29
N SER A 14 -21.29 18.37 -8.43
CA SER A 14 -20.10 17.86 -9.09
C SER A 14 -19.65 16.65 -8.27
N LEU A 15 -19.89 15.44 -8.79
CA LEU A 15 -19.30 14.21 -8.29
C LEU A 15 -17.79 14.36 -8.44
N THR A 16 -17.15 14.87 -7.40
CA THR A 16 -15.73 14.66 -7.19
C THR A 16 -15.62 13.16 -6.90
N PHE A 17 -15.07 12.41 -7.86
CA PHE A 17 -14.51 11.11 -7.55
C PHE A 17 -13.36 11.38 -6.60
N THR A 18 -13.65 11.38 -5.30
CA THR A 18 -12.62 11.13 -4.31
C THR A 18 -12.15 9.71 -4.61
N ASN A 19 -10.99 9.60 -5.26
CA ASN A 19 -10.29 8.34 -5.36
C ASN A 19 -10.11 7.91 -3.90
N TYR A 20 -10.86 6.91 -3.45
CA TYR A 20 -10.63 6.34 -2.14
C TYR A 20 -9.29 5.62 -2.27
N MET A 21 -8.20 6.37 -2.04
CA MET A 21 -6.96 5.80 -1.54
C MET A 21 -7.33 5.11 -0.24
N TYR A 22 -7.68 3.83 -0.32
CA TYR A 22 -7.59 2.98 0.85
C TYR A 22 -6.09 2.77 1.01
N ALA A 23 -5.45 3.59 1.85
CA ALA A 23 -4.14 3.26 2.35
C ALA A 23 -4.31 1.96 3.14
N TYR A 24 -3.86 0.85 2.56
CA TYR A 24 -3.88 -0.45 3.22
C TYR A 24 -2.68 -0.51 4.16
N GLU A 25 -2.93 -0.84 5.42
CA GLU A 25 -1.85 -1.18 6.35
C GLU A 25 -1.48 -2.64 6.13
N LEU A 26 -0.22 -2.90 5.74
CA LEU A 26 0.35 -4.22 5.50
C LEU A 26 1.54 -4.44 6.42
N ASP A 27 1.40 -5.33 7.39
CA ASP A 27 2.47 -5.67 8.32
C ASP A 27 2.86 -7.14 8.18
N GLY A 28 4.14 -7.45 8.39
CA GLY A 28 4.57 -8.83 8.47
C GLY A 28 6.07 -9.01 8.51
N ASP A 29 6.49 -10.18 8.06
CA ASP A 29 7.84 -10.68 8.30
C ASP A 29 8.54 -11.07 6.99
N ALA A 30 9.86 -10.96 7.01
CA ALA A 30 10.76 -11.37 5.95
C ALA A 30 11.80 -12.36 6.48
N SER A 31 11.99 -13.45 5.75
CA SER A 31 13.02 -14.45 6.05
C SER A 31 14.10 -14.45 4.98
N ASN A 32 15.37 -14.44 5.39
CA ASN A 32 16.51 -14.40 4.46
C ASN A 32 16.62 -15.72 3.69
N ASN A 33 16.55 -15.65 2.35
CA ASN A 33 16.65 -16.79 1.45
C ASN A 33 18.05 -16.92 0.80
N GLY A 34 18.99 -16.04 1.17
CA GLY A 34 20.35 -15.95 0.61
C GLY A 34 20.50 -14.82 -0.41
N ASP A 35 21.74 -14.46 -0.71
CA ASP A 35 22.11 -13.50 -1.77
C ASP A 35 21.35 -12.16 -1.75
N ASN A 36 21.06 -11.63 -0.55
CA ASN A 36 20.29 -10.40 -0.31
C ASN A 36 18.81 -10.48 -0.70
N THR A 37 18.28 -11.68 -0.93
CA THR A 37 16.86 -11.93 -1.20
C THR A 37 16.17 -12.45 0.06
N TYR A 38 14.93 -12.00 0.27
CA TYR A 38 14.10 -12.34 1.41
C TYR A 38 12.74 -12.82 0.92
N SER A 39 12.21 -13.89 1.51
CA SER A 39 10.81 -14.27 1.32
C SER A 39 9.95 -13.46 2.28
N VAL A 40 8.93 -12.80 1.74
CA VAL A 40 8.08 -11.83 2.45
C VAL A 40 6.66 -12.40 2.61
N THR A 41 6.10 -12.28 3.81
CA THR A 41 4.68 -12.49 4.08
C THR A 41 4.14 -11.27 4.81
N LEU A 42 3.18 -10.58 4.20
CA LEU A 42 2.47 -9.45 4.79
C LEU A 42 1.01 -9.81 5.03
N GLN A 43 0.40 -9.17 6.01
CA GLN A 43 -1.02 -9.28 6.31
C GLN A 43 -1.63 -7.90 6.50
N ASN A 44 -2.85 -7.72 6.00
CA ASN A 44 -3.63 -6.54 6.36
C ASN A 44 -4.40 -6.74 7.67
N GLN A 45 -4.98 -5.67 8.18
CA GLN A 45 -5.80 -5.67 9.41
C GLN A 45 -7.00 -6.64 9.42
N TYR A 46 -7.39 -7.19 8.27
CA TYR A 46 -8.48 -8.16 8.13
C TYR A 46 -7.98 -9.61 8.00
N GLY A 47 -6.66 -9.83 8.06
CA GLY A 47 -6.04 -11.14 7.94
C GLY A 47 -5.92 -11.64 6.49
N HIS A 48 -5.97 -10.75 5.49
CA HIS A 48 -5.62 -11.12 4.12
C HIS A 48 -4.11 -11.14 3.98
N GLU A 49 -3.58 -12.26 3.49
CA GLU A 49 -2.15 -12.50 3.28
C GLU A 49 -1.70 -12.10 1.87
N TYR A 50 -0.52 -11.49 1.82
CA TYR A 50 0.23 -11.14 0.62
C TYR A 50 1.61 -11.78 0.74
N ASN A 51 2.03 -12.52 -0.28
CA ASN A 51 3.29 -13.25 -0.26
C ASN A 51 4.17 -12.82 -1.43
N GLY A 52 5.48 -12.83 -1.24
CA GLY A 52 6.41 -12.53 -2.32
C GLY A 52 7.86 -12.45 -1.87
N GLU A 53 8.60 -11.52 -2.46
CA GLU A 53 10.03 -11.38 -2.25
C GLU A 53 10.43 -9.94 -1.99
N ALA A 54 11.52 -9.76 -1.25
CA ALA A 54 12.22 -8.51 -1.11
C ALA A 54 13.69 -8.67 -1.47
N ILE A 55 14.27 -7.69 -2.16
CA ILE A 55 15.69 -7.67 -2.53
C ILE A 55 16.34 -6.49 -1.84
N LYS A 56 17.42 -6.74 -1.09
CA LYS A 56 18.16 -5.68 -0.41
C LYS A 56 19.14 -4.98 -1.35
N ASN A 57 18.99 -3.68 -1.44
CA ASN A 57 19.84 -2.77 -2.21
C ASN A 57 21.12 -2.38 -1.45
N GLU A 58 22.10 -1.84 -2.17
CA GLU A 58 23.37 -1.38 -1.60
C GLU A 58 23.21 -0.23 -0.59
N ASP A 59 22.16 0.57 -0.74
CA ASP A 59 21.82 1.66 0.17
C ASP A 59 21.09 1.21 1.45
N GLY A 60 20.82 -0.10 1.56
CA GLY A 60 20.16 -0.71 2.71
C GLY A 60 18.63 -0.73 2.62
N THR A 61 18.02 -0.18 1.57
CA THR A 61 16.59 -0.33 1.29
C THR A 61 16.26 -1.72 0.77
N LEU A 62 14.99 -2.08 0.77
CA LEU A 62 14.48 -3.30 0.16
C LEU A 62 13.53 -2.95 -0.98
N ASP A 63 13.70 -3.55 -2.15
CA ASP A 63 12.68 -3.57 -3.19
C ASP A 63 11.74 -4.74 -2.90
N VAL A 64 10.47 -4.45 -2.62
CA VAL A 64 9.47 -5.44 -2.18
C VAL A 64 8.45 -5.65 -3.28
N SER A 65 8.10 -6.91 -3.55
CA SER A 65 6.99 -7.29 -4.42
C SER A 65 6.20 -8.42 -3.76
N VAL A 66 4.89 -8.23 -3.60
CA VAL A 66 3.98 -9.19 -2.98
C VAL A 66 2.69 -9.32 -3.77
N GLN A 67 2.02 -10.46 -3.62
CA GLN A 67 0.76 -10.77 -4.29
C GLN A 67 -0.20 -11.51 -3.35
N ASP A 68 -1.50 -11.22 -3.44
CA ASP A 68 -2.55 -11.95 -2.73
C ASP A 68 -3.10 -13.14 -3.53
N TYR A 69 -4.07 -13.86 -2.94
CA TYR A 69 -4.70 -15.01 -3.61
C TYR A 69 -5.64 -14.64 -4.77
N ASN A 70 -5.99 -13.37 -4.94
CA ASN A 70 -6.78 -12.84 -6.06
C ASN A 70 -5.90 -12.30 -7.20
N ASP A 71 -4.59 -12.59 -7.16
CA ASP A 71 -3.58 -12.06 -8.07
C ASP A 71 -3.39 -10.53 -7.98
N GLU A 72 -3.83 -9.89 -6.89
CA GLU A 72 -3.58 -8.48 -6.64
C GLU A 72 -2.14 -8.26 -6.18
N SER A 73 -1.36 -7.54 -6.99
CA SER A 73 0.06 -7.30 -6.78
C SER A 73 0.34 -5.90 -6.25
N TYR A 74 1.26 -5.82 -5.29
CA TYR A 74 1.80 -4.58 -4.76
C TYR A 74 3.32 -4.61 -4.87
N SER A 75 3.90 -3.49 -5.27
CA SER A 75 5.36 -3.32 -5.35
C SER A 75 5.79 -1.96 -4.84
N GLY A 76 7.01 -1.88 -4.33
CA GLY A 76 7.54 -0.63 -3.80
C GLY A 76 8.80 -0.84 -2.98
N THR A 77 9.04 0.07 -2.03
CA THR A 77 10.28 0.10 -1.26
C THR A 77 10.01 -0.05 0.24
N ALA A 78 10.88 -0.76 0.93
CA ALA A 78 10.97 -0.76 2.38
C ALA A 78 12.23 0.01 2.82
N THR A 79 12.06 0.99 3.70
CA THR A 79 13.16 1.79 4.24
C THR A 79 13.44 1.40 5.69
N SER A 80 14.70 1.24 6.05
CA SER A 80 15.05 0.83 7.41
C SER A 80 14.64 1.91 8.41
N ASN A 81 13.77 1.56 9.35
CA ASN A 81 13.33 2.42 10.44
C ASN A 81 14.25 2.24 11.65
N ASN A 82 14.44 0.98 12.09
CA ASN A 82 15.28 0.58 13.23
C ASN A 82 15.81 -0.86 13.06
N ASP A 83 16.50 -1.41 14.06
CA ASP A 83 17.10 -2.77 14.10
C ASP A 83 16.18 -3.86 13.49
N ASN A 84 16.41 -4.19 12.21
CA ASN A 84 15.68 -5.17 11.40
C ASN A 84 14.20 -4.84 11.08
N THR A 85 13.74 -3.63 11.40
CA THR A 85 12.38 -3.18 11.07
C THR A 85 12.43 -2.15 9.94
N TYR A 86 11.54 -2.31 8.97
CA TYR A 86 11.46 -1.49 7.77
C TYR A 86 10.06 -0.90 7.60
N ASP A 87 9.97 0.38 7.27
CA ASP A 87 8.73 1.04 6.88
C ASP A 87 8.46 0.76 5.39
N LEU A 88 7.29 0.21 5.08
CA LEU A 88 6.83 -0.12 3.74
C LEU A 88 6.09 1.04 3.10
N ASP A 89 6.42 1.29 1.83
CA ASP A 89 5.68 2.16 0.92
C ASP A 89 5.51 1.43 -0.40
N LEU A 90 4.31 0.89 -0.61
CA LEU A 90 3.93 0.02 -1.73
C LEU A 90 2.78 0.64 -2.53
N GLU A 91 2.72 0.32 -3.82
CA GLU A 91 1.63 0.70 -4.70
C GLU A 91 1.07 -0.54 -5.38
N ASN A 92 -0.26 -0.59 -5.49
CA ASN A 92 -0.95 -1.62 -6.25
C ASN A 92 -0.66 -1.46 -7.75
N ASP A 93 -0.06 -2.47 -8.35
CA ASP A 93 0.43 -2.41 -9.73
C ASP A 93 -0.69 -2.19 -10.78
N SER A 94 -1.93 -2.54 -10.43
CA SER A 94 -3.08 -2.47 -11.34
C SER A 94 -3.93 -1.22 -11.15
N SER A 95 -4.09 -0.76 -9.90
CA SER A 95 -5.03 0.31 -9.55
C SER A 95 -4.38 1.61 -9.09
N GLY A 96 -3.08 1.60 -8.77
CA GLY A 96 -2.37 2.74 -8.18
C GLY A 96 -2.82 3.07 -6.75
N GLY A 97 -3.42 2.10 -6.06
CA GLY A 97 -3.78 2.22 -4.65
C GLY A 97 -2.54 2.07 -3.77
N GLU A 98 -2.33 3.00 -2.84
CA GLU A 98 -1.19 2.97 -1.92
C GLU A 98 -1.42 1.98 -0.77
N ALA A 99 -0.35 1.30 -0.34
CA ALA A 99 -0.30 0.47 0.84
C ALA A 99 0.98 0.77 1.63
N THR A 100 0.85 0.96 2.93
CA THR A 100 1.95 1.28 3.84
C THR A 100 2.00 0.26 4.96
N GLY A 101 3.09 0.16 5.71
CA GLY A 101 3.11 -0.66 6.92
C GLY A 101 4.52 -1.02 7.34
N THR A 102 4.69 -2.19 7.95
CA THR A 102 5.94 -2.58 8.58
C THR A 102 6.40 -3.96 8.13
N LEU A 103 7.68 -4.09 7.81
CA LEU A 103 8.33 -5.38 7.54
C LEU A 103 9.43 -5.63 8.58
N GLU A 104 9.34 -6.72 9.32
CA GLU A 104 10.39 -7.18 10.23
C GLU A 104 11.23 -8.29 9.58
N ILE A 105 12.55 -8.20 9.61
CA ILE A 105 13.43 -9.26 9.12
C ILE A 105 13.80 -10.18 10.27
N ASP A 106 13.34 -11.42 10.22
CA ASP A 106 13.76 -12.49 11.11
C ASP A 106 15.24 -12.84 10.85
N ASN A 107 16.07 -12.74 11.88
CA ASN A 107 17.49 -13.14 11.86
C ASN A 107 17.71 -14.62 12.18
#